data_AF-G7CBA4-F1
#
_entry.id   AF-G7CBA4-F1
#
_cell.length_a   1.000
_cell.length_b   1.000
_cell.length_c   1.000
_cell.angle_alpha   90.00
_cell.angle_beta   90.00
_cell.angle_gamma   90.00
#
_symmetry.space_group_name_H-M   'P 1'
#
loop_
_entity.id
_entity.type
_entity.pdbx_description
1 polymer ?
#
loop_
_entity_poly.entity_id
_entity_poly.type
_entity_poly.pdbx_seq_one_letter_code
_entity_poly.pdbx_strand_id
1 'polypeptide(L)' 'AWLEIVLAAADLVTWTRLIGFRNQPGLARAEINTFRYRVLHVAARITRGARQLRLRIDATWRWAAAIVTAWQHLRTAFG' A
#
# COMPACT_ATOMS: atom_id res chain seq x y z
N ALA A 1 9.13 -18.24 -15.56
CA ALA A 1 7.99 -18.25 -14.62
C ALA A 1 8.31 -17.68 -13.22
N TRP A 2 9.14 -18.31 -12.37
CA TRP A 2 9.33 -17.81 -10.98
C TRP A 2 9.98 -16.41 -10.90
N LEU A 3 11.01 -16.17 -11.72
CA LEU A 3 11.69 -14.88 -11.79
C LEU A 3 10.74 -13.74 -12.20
N GLU A 4 9.87 -13.99 -13.19
CA GLU A 4 8.87 -13.02 -13.64
C GLU A 4 7.90 -12.62 -12.52
N ILE A 5 7.43 -13.59 -11.72
CA ILE A 5 6.54 -13.32 -10.58
C ILE A 5 7.24 -12.45 -9.54
N VAL A 6 8.52 -12.73 -9.25
CA VAL A 6 9.30 -11.94 -8.28
C VAL A 6 9.54 -10.52 -8.78
N LEU A 7 9.85 -10.34 -10.06
CA LEU A 7 10.02 -9.03 -10.67
C LEU A 7 8.70 -8.24 -10.65
N ALA A 8 7.58 -8.86 -11.03
CA ALA A 8 6.27 -8.22 -10.97
C ALA A 8 5.91 -7.80 -9.53
N ALA A 9 6.22 -8.63 -8.52
CA ALA A 9 6.02 -8.26 -7.13
C ALA A 9 6.90 -7.07 -6.69
N ALA A 10 8.17 -7.04 -7.13
CA ALA A 10 9.08 -5.93 -6.86
C ALA A 10 8.60 -4.63 -7.50
N ASP A 11 8.10 -4.69 -8.73
CA ASP A 11 7.52 -3.54 -9.43
C ASP A 11 6.28 -3.03 -8.71
N LEU A 12 5.34 -3.91 -8.34
CA LEU A 12 4.13 -3.54 -7.60
C LEU A 12 4.48 -2.85 -6.27
N VAL A 13 5.46 -3.36 -5.54
CA VAL A 13 5.89 -2.72 -4.28
C VAL A 13 6.54 -1.37 -4.53
N THR A 14 7.38 -1.25 -5.56
CA THR A 14 8.06 -0.01 -5.91
C THR A 14 7.05 1.08 -6.30
N TRP A 15 6.12 0.76 -7.20
CA TRP A 15 5.07 1.71 -7.61
C TRP A 15 4.15 2.08 -6.44
N THR A 16 3.79 1.12 -5.58
CA THR A 16 3.01 1.41 -4.36
C THR A 16 3.71 2.43 -3.47
N ARG A 17 5.03 2.32 -3.29
CA ARG A 17 5.84 3.27 -2.50
C ARG A 17 5.91 4.64 -3.13
N LEU A 18 6.23 4.70 -4.43
CA LEU A 18 6.43 5.96 -5.15
C LEU A 18 5.14 6.76 -5.26
N ILE A 19 4.02 6.10 -5.58
CA ILE A 19 2.74 6.79 -5.78
C ILE A 19 2.02 6.99 -4.43
N GLY A 20 1.87 5.92 -3.66
CA GLY A 20 1.08 5.95 -2.43
C GLY A 20 1.76 6.74 -1.32
N PHE A 21 3.07 6.55 -1.12
CA PHE A 21 3.79 7.07 0.05
C PHE A 21 4.70 8.26 -0.25
N ARG A 22 4.50 8.97 -1.37
CA ARG A 22 5.30 10.15 -1.78
C ARG A 22 5.51 11.21 -0.67
N ASN A 23 4.52 11.40 0.20
CA ASN A 23 4.56 12.37 1.30
C ASN A 23 5.02 11.74 2.64
N GLN A 24 5.47 10.48 2.62
CA GLN A 24 5.88 9.70 3.79
C GLN A 24 7.26 9.06 3.53
N PRO A 25 8.35 9.82 3.65
CA PRO A 25 9.67 9.38 3.21
C PRO A 25 10.17 8.11 3.90
N GLY A 26 9.79 7.91 5.17
CA GLY A 26 10.13 6.72 5.95
C GLY A 26 9.42 5.43 5.50
N LEU A 27 8.36 5.54 4.69
CA LEU A 27 7.70 4.39 4.05
C LEU A 27 8.05 4.29 2.56
N ALA A 28 8.21 5.42 1.86
CA ALA A 28 8.60 5.44 0.45
C ALA A 28 9.99 4.84 0.22
N ARG A 29 10.93 5.07 1.15
CA ARG A 29 12.32 4.58 1.08
C ARG A 29 12.60 3.36 1.96
N ALA A 30 11.57 2.76 2.55
CA ALA A 30 11.73 1.61 3.42
C ALA A 30 12.25 0.39 2.66
N GLU A 31 13.08 -0.43 3.30
CA GLU A 31 13.41 -1.76 2.78
C GLU A 31 12.16 -2.66 2.66
N ILE A 32 12.20 -3.68 1.81
CA ILE A 32 11.06 -4.61 1.59
C ILE A 32 10.56 -5.24 2.88
N ASN A 33 11.47 -5.70 3.74
CA ASN A 33 11.09 -6.31 5.02
C ASN A 33 10.38 -5.31 5.93
N THR A 34 10.91 -4.09 6.04
CA THR A 34 10.28 -3.02 6.82
C THR A 34 8.88 -2.68 6.28
N PHE A 35 8.75 -2.55 4.96
CA PHE A 35 7.48 -2.26 4.31
C PHE A 35 6.47 -3.40 4.49
N ARG A 36 6.93 -4.65 4.47
CA ARG A 36 6.09 -5.82 4.73
C ARG A 36 5.39 -5.72 6.08
N TYR A 37 6.13 -5.44 7.15
CA TYR A 37 5.55 -5.38 8.50
C TYR A 37 4.78 -4.08 8.80
N ARG A 38 5.11 -2.97 8.13
CA ARG A 38 4.44 -1.69 8.36
C ARG A 38 3.16 -1.51 7.55
N VAL A 39 3.13 -2.07 6.34
CA VAL A 39 2.08 -1.83 5.33
C VAL A 39 1.42 -3.11 4.84
N LEU A 40 2.19 -4.12 4.41
CA LEU A 40 1.62 -5.31 3.74
C LEU A 40 1.07 -6.36 4.72
N HIS A 41 1.40 -6.27 6.00
CA HIS A 41 0.99 -7.21 7.05
C HIS A 41 0.15 -6.55 8.15
N VAL A 42 -0.56 -5.48 7.80
CA VAL A 42 -1.49 -4.83 8.73
C VAL A 42 -2.84 -5.55 8.74
N ALA A 43 -3.55 -5.47 9.87
CA ALA A 43 -4.95 -5.86 9.97
C ALA A 43 -5.85 -4.89 9.19
N ALA A 44 -5.89 -5.06 7.86
CA ALA A 44 -6.73 -4.31 6.95
C ALA A 44 -7.47 -5.23 5.99
N ARG A 45 -8.60 -4.75 5.47
CA ARG A 45 -9.44 -5.45 4.50
C ARG A 45 -9.87 -4.46 3.43
N ILE A 46 -9.69 -4.84 2.17
CA ILE A 46 -10.24 -4.11 1.03
C ILE A 46 -11.52 -4.83 0.62
N THR A 47 -12.64 -4.11 0.63
CA THR A 47 -13.96 -4.64 0.28
C THR A 47 -14.48 -3.98 -0.98
N ARG A 48 -15.13 -4.76 -1.84
CA ARG A 48 -15.82 -4.29 -3.06
C ARG A 48 -17.32 -4.42 -2.85
N GLY A 49 -18.07 -3.35 -3.10
CA GLY A 49 -19.54 -3.37 -3.01
C GLY A 49 -20.15 -2.12 -3.62
N ALA A 50 -21.31 -2.27 -4.27
CA ALA A 50 -22.03 -1.17 -4.93
C ALA A 50 -21.12 -0.28 -5.83
N ARG A 51 -20.26 -0.90 -6.65
CA ARG A 51 -19.23 -0.24 -7.49
C ARG A 51 -18.20 0.60 -6.72
N GLN A 52 -18.14 0.47 -5.40
CA GLN A 52 -17.19 1.15 -4.53
C GLN A 52 -16.13 0.19 -3.98
N LEU A 53 -14.92 0.68 -3.85
CA LEU A 53 -13.78 0.01 -3.23
C LEU A 53 -13.50 0.70 -1.89
N ARG A 54 -13.65 -0.02 -0.78
CA ARG A 54 -13.52 0.51 0.58
C ARG A 54 -12.40 -0.18 1.32
N LEU A 55 -11.44 0.61 1.81
CA LEU A 55 -10.40 0.18 2.73
C LEU A 55 -10.92 0.25 4.16
N ARG A 56 -10.85 -0.87 4.88
CA ARG A 56 -11.06 -0.97 6.32
C ARG A 56 -9.73 -1.29 6.97
N ILE A 57 -9.31 -0.49 7.94
CA ILE A 57 -8.06 -0.65 8.67
C ILE A 57 -8.32 -0.27 10.13
N ASP A 58 -7.62 -0.94 11.06
CA ASP A 58 -7.62 -0.54 12.46
C ASP A 58 -7.07 0.89 12.60
N ALA A 59 -7.90 1.78 13.13
CA ALA A 59 -7.57 3.20 13.28
C ALA A 59 -6.45 3.44 14.32
N THR A 60 -6.25 2.52 15.26
CA THR A 60 -5.21 2.63 16.29
C THR A 60 -3.83 2.20 15.79
N TRP A 61 -3.76 1.57 14.61
CA TRP A 61 -2.49 1.16 14.03
C TRP A 61 -1.61 2.37 13.71
N ARG A 62 -0.36 2.35 14.15
CA ARG A 62 0.61 3.47 14.01
C ARG A 62 0.75 4.03 12.59
N TRP A 63 0.53 3.22 11.55
CA TRP A 63 0.65 3.62 10.14
C TRP A 63 -0.71 3.81 9.44
N ALA A 64 -1.83 3.73 10.16
CA ALA A 64 -3.16 3.77 9.56
C ALA A 64 -3.39 5.04 8.72
N ALA A 65 -3.09 6.21 9.27
CA ALA A 65 -3.26 7.48 8.57
C ALA A 65 -2.41 7.56 7.28
N ALA A 66 -1.17 7.09 7.33
CA ALA A 66 -0.29 7.03 6.16
C ALA A 66 -0.85 6.07 5.09
N ILE A 67 -1.38 4.92 5.49
CA ILE A 67 -1.96 3.92 4.57
C ILE A 67 -3.25 4.46 3.94
N VAL A 68 -4.12 5.13 4.72
CA VAL A 68 -5.35 5.75 4.19
C VAL A 68 -5.04 6.84 3.17
N THR A 69 -4.03 7.68 3.47
CA THR A 69 -3.56 8.72 2.53
C THR A 69 -2.99 8.07 1.25
N ALA A 70 -2.16 7.03 1.39
CA ALA A 70 -1.60 6.31 0.26
C ALA A 70 -2.67 5.64 -0.60
N TRP A 71 -3.71 5.08 0.03
CA TRP A 71 -4.87 4.54 -0.67
C TRP A 71 -5.57 5.59 -1.53
N GLN A 72 -5.78 6.81 -1.00
CA GLN A 72 -6.36 7.90 -1.76
C GLN A 72 -5.48 8.29 -2.96
N HIS A 73 -4.17 8.45 -2.77
CA HIS A 73 -3.24 8.74 -3.86
C HIS A 73 -3.31 7.69 -4.98
N LEU A 74 -3.29 6.40 -4.63
CA LEU A 74 -3.40 5.32 -5.61
C LEU A 74 -4.75 5.33 -6.34
N ARG A 75 -5.85 5.60 -5.62
CA ARG A 75 -7.18 5.70 -6.21
C ARG A 75 -7.31 6.87 -7.20
N THR A 76 -6.66 8.00 -6.91
CA THR A 76 -6.63 9.16 -7.81
C THR A 76 -5.69 8.97 -9.00
N ALA A 77 -4.61 8.19 -8.86
CA ALA A 77 -3.67 7.96 -9.95
C ALA A 77 -4.21 7.03 -11.05
N PHE A 78 -5.17 6.14 -10.73
CA PHE A 78 -5.69 5.10 -11.63
C PHE A 78 -7.22 5.11 -11.80
N GLY A 79 -7.91 6.08 -11.21
CA GLY A 79 -9.37 6.25 -11.30
C GLY A 79 -9.74 7.35 -12.26
#